data_AF-I1CBA4-F1
#
_entry.id   AF-I1CBA4-F1
#
_cell.length_a   1.000
_cell.length_b   1.000
_cell.length_c   1.000
_cell.angle_alpha   90.00
_cell.angle_beta   90.00
_cell.angle_gamma   90.00
#
_symmetry.space_group_name_H-M   'P 1'
#
loop_
_entity.id
_entity.type
_entity.pdbx_description
1 polymer ?
#
loop_
_entity_poly.entity_id
_entity_poly.type
_entity_poly.pdbx_seq_one_letter_code
_entity_poly.pdbx_strand_id
1 'polypeptide(L)'
;MITNHSTAIDVVWQEWMLNGSIWSDLMIENGNGRKILGLIVDDLERLHSNEESKSFELGYTIFNEMFLFGYFKQLYTLFKDNSSVLSTRQTILFKLLDSKIHTYKDTLPTFINHRDLEFLCEQFELIAKETVRVILNVKGSSSEDLQVEQVSNVYTAIILLFQILNELLILEAKGLKQSLAHINVISLTLDILGHLRTINLPPAQADHPELGFNFLKRECVRMIGAMCHEDKKIQDEIRELGGIPLILEQFKIDDSNPYLREYATLALRNIMKDNIENQEVIRELEPQEVLQTDELNRMGITPELLKDGKIRIKKTEL
;
A
#
# COMPACT_ATOMS: atom_id res chain seq x y z
N MET A 1 34.50 -14.71 24.04
CA MET A 1 34.66 -16.18 23.91
C MET A 1 34.07 -16.55 22.56
N ILE A 2 34.92 -16.63 21.52
CA ILE A 2 34.52 -16.96 20.15
C ILE A 2 34.38 -18.48 20.11
N THR A 3 33.17 -19.00 19.94
CA THR A 3 32.96 -20.44 19.76
C THR A 3 33.40 -20.83 18.35
N ASN A 4 34.49 -21.59 18.27
CA ASN A 4 35.21 -22.04 17.07
C ASN A 4 34.47 -23.12 16.24
N HIS A 5 33.15 -23.09 16.13
CA HIS A 5 32.42 -24.02 15.28
C HIS A 5 31.48 -23.26 14.35
N SER A 6 31.91 -23.06 13.11
CA SER A 6 31.03 -22.61 12.02
C SER A 6 29.88 -23.61 11.89
N THR A 7 28.66 -23.15 12.07
CA THR A 7 27.46 -23.96 11.81
C THR A 7 27.31 -24.17 10.30
N ALA A 8 26.52 -25.16 9.89
CA ALA A 8 26.22 -25.37 8.47
C ALA A 8 25.63 -24.11 7.82
N ILE A 9 24.83 -23.33 8.58
CA ILE A 9 24.28 -22.04 8.15
C ILE A 9 25.40 -21.02 7.90
N ASP A 10 26.39 -20.94 8.78
CA ASP A 10 27.51 -20.00 8.62
C ASP A 10 28.35 -20.33 7.36
N VAL A 11 28.50 -21.61 7.01
CA VAL A 11 29.20 -22.04 5.79
C VAL A 11 28.38 -21.71 4.54
N VAL A 12 27.09 -22.05 4.52
CA VAL A 12 26.20 -21.72 3.39
C VAL A 12 26.15 -20.21 3.16
N TRP A 13 26.10 -19.43 4.24
CA TRP A 13 26.16 -17.97 4.19
C TRP A 13 27.46 -17.49 3.52
N GLN A 14 28.62 -17.98 3.98
CA GLN A 14 29.92 -17.59 3.42
C GLN A 14 30.01 -17.93 1.93
N GLU A 15 29.61 -19.13 1.53
CA GLU A 15 29.61 -19.55 0.13
C GLU A 15 28.68 -18.71 -0.74
N TRP A 16 27.50 -18.35 -0.22
CA TRP A 16 26.57 -17.47 -0.91
C TRP A 16 27.16 -16.07 -1.12
N MET A 17 27.74 -15.47 -0.07
CA MET A 17 28.33 -14.13 -0.14
C MET A 17 29.54 -14.03 -1.07
N LEU A 18 30.22 -15.14 -1.37
CA LEU A 18 31.35 -15.15 -2.29
C LEU A 18 30.93 -15.12 -3.76
N ASN A 19 29.79 -15.73 -4.11
CA ASN A 19 29.35 -15.91 -5.51
C ASN A 19 27.84 -15.75 -5.69
N GLY A 20 27.26 -14.70 -5.08
CA GLY A 20 25.80 -14.52 -4.98
C GLY A 20 25.05 -14.54 -6.32
N SER A 21 25.66 -14.03 -7.40
CA SER A 21 25.04 -14.05 -8.74
C SER A 21 24.93 -15.47 -9.28
N ILE A 22 26.02 -16.24 -9.25
CA ILE A 22 26.08 -17.63 -9.73
C ILE A 22 25.08 -18.50 -8.96
N TRP A 23 25.00 -18.32 -7.64
CA TRP A 23 24.04 -19.06 -6.82
C TRP A 23 22.60 -18.65 -7.13
N SER A 24 22.33 -17.37 -7.35
CA SER A 24 21.00 -16.89 -7.75
C SER A 24 20.57 -17.50 -9.08
N ASP A 25 21.45 -17.50 -10.08
CA ASP A 25 21.24 -18.11 -11.39
C ASP A 25 20.93 -19.62 -11.24
N LEU A 26 21.79 -20.34 -10.51
CA LEU A 26 21.64 -21.78 -10.29
C LEU A 26 20.32 -22.14 -9.60
N MET A 27 19.89 -21.32 -8.64
CA MET A 27 18.64 -21.55 -7.90
C MET A 27 17.40 -21.33 -8.78
N ILE A 28 17.45 -20.34 -9.68
CA ILE A 28 16.36 -20.05 -10.62
C ILE A 28 16.29 -21.07 -11.75
N GLU A 29 17.43 -21.44 -12.34
CA GLU A 29 17.47 -22.33 -13.51
C GLU A 29 17.14 -23.78 -13.15
N ASN A 30 17.56 -24.24 -11.97
CA ASN A 30 17.38 -25.63 -11.54
C ASN A 30 16.05 -25.86 -10.81
N GLY A 31 15.32 -26.92 -11.16
CA GLY A 31 14.07 -27.30 -10.49
C GLY A 31 14.21 -27.60 -8.99
N ASN A 32 15.35 -28.13 -8.54
CA ASN A 32 15.63 -28.32 -7.11
C ASN A 32 15.90 -26.98 -6.42
N GLY A 33 16.61 -26.07 -7.09
CA GLY A 33 16.83 -24.71 -6.59
C GLY A 33 15.51 -23.98 -6.36
N ARG A 34 14.60 -24.01 -7.34
CA ARG A 34 13.26 -23.43 -7.23
C ARG A 34 12.44 -24.01 -6.07
N LYS A 35 12.56 -25.32 -5.81
CA LYS A 35 11.92 -25.96 -4.64
C LYS A 35 12.52 -25.44 -3.33
N ILE A 36 13.84 -25.33 -3.24
CA ILE A 36 14.52 -24.79 -2.06
C ILE A 36 14.09 -23.34 -1.81
N LEU A 37 14.03 -22.50 -2.85
CA LEU A 37 13.51 -21.13 -2.73
C LEU A 37 12.09 -21.10 -2.18
N GLY A 38 11.20 -21.98 -2.65
CA GLY A 38 9.85 -22.11 -2.11
C GLY A 38 9.83 -22.48 -0.62
N LEU A 39 10.67 -23.42 -0.21
CA LEU A 39 10.82 -23.82 1.20
C LEU A 39 11.35 -22.66 2.07
N ILE A 40 12.31 -21.89 1.57
CA ILE A 40 12.87 -20.74 2.29
C ILE A 40 11.79 -19.67 2.48
N VAL A 41 10.98 -19.35 1.46
CA VAL A 41 9.88 -18.37 1.62
C VAL A 41 8.85 -18.85 2.64
N ASP A 42 8.46 -20.12 2.61
CA ASP A 42 7.53 -20.67 3.59
C ASP A 42 8.09 -20.57 5.01
N ASP A 43 9.39 -20.83 5.18
CA ASP A 43 10.07 -20.72 6.47
C ASP A 43 10.20 -19.26 6.94
N LEU A 44 10.37 -18.29 6.04
CA LEU A 44 10.39 -16.86 6.38
C LEU A 44 9.06 -16.41 6.98
N GLU A 45 7.94 -16.84 6.42
CA GLU A 45 6.62 -16.55 7.01
C GLU A 45 6.43 -17.30 8.33
N ARG A 46 6.92 -18.53 8.47
CA ARG A 46 6.84 -19.24 9.76
C ARG A 46 7.70 -18.59 10.86
N LEU A 47 8.83 -18.01 10.48
CA LEU A 47 9.82 -17.44 11.40
C LEU A 47 9.66 -15.93 11.62
N HIS A 48 8.64 -15.27 11.07
CA HIS A 48 8.43 -13.82 11.20
C HIS A 48 8.37 -13.31 12.66
N SER A 49 7.98 -14.16 13.60
CA SER A 49 7.97 -13.83 15.04
C SER A 49 9.31 -14.04 15.75
N ASN A 50 10.31 -14.56 15.04
CA ASN A 50 11.66 -14.84 15.52
C ASN A 50 12.71 -14.39 14.48
N GLU A 51 12.73 -13.10 14.20
CA GLU A 51 13.63 -12.49 13.20
C GLU A 51 15.11 -12.60 13.58
N GLU A 52 15.44 -12.79 14.87
CA GLU A 52 16.81 -13.00 15.37
C GLU A 52 17.36 -14.41 15.06
N SER A 53 16.53 -15.30 14.49
CA SER A 53 16.97 -16.62 14.07
C SER A 53 17.94 -16.53 12.89
N LYS A 54 19.11 -17.19 13.00
CA LYS A 54 20.06 -17.34 11.89
C LYS A 54 19.41 -17.87 10.60
N SER A 55 18.37 -18.69 10.70
CA SER A 55 17.63 -19.19 9.53
C SER A 55 16.80 -18.11 8.86
N PHE A 56 16.19 -17.22 9.64
CA PHE A 56 15.45 -16.07 9.12
C PHE A 56 16.41 -15.09 8.44
N GLU A 57 17.52 -14.74 9.12
CA GLU A 57 18.56 -13.88 8.55
C GLU A 57 19.11 -14.43 7.23
N LEU A 58 19.38 -15.75 7.17
CA LEU A 58 19.87 -16.39 5.94
C LEU A 58 18.83 -16.32 4.82
N GLY A 59 17.57 -16.67 5.10
CA GLY A 59 16.50 -16.61 4.12
C GLY A 59 16.29 -15.18 3.59
N TYR A 60 16.27 -14.21 4.50
CA TYR A 60 16.13 -12.79 4.17
C TYR A 60 17.29 -12.31 3.28
N THR A 61 18.52 -12.71 3.60
CA THR A 61 19.73 -12.37 2.84
C THR A 61 19.70 -12.98 1.44
N ILE A 62 19.31 -14.25 1.31
CA ILE A 62 19.16 -14.92 0.01
C ILE A 62 18.20 -14.14 -0.88
N PHE A 63 16.99 -13.82 -0.41
CA PHE A 63 16.01 -13.09 -1.22
C PHE A 63 16.45 -11.67 -1.54
N ASN A 64 17.12 -11.00 -0.62
CA ASN A 64 17.70 -9.69 -0.88
C ASN A 64 18.76 -9.72 -1.98
N GLU A 65 19.64 -10.71 -1.99
CA GLU A 65 20.62 -10.90 -3.08
C GLU A 65 19.90 -11.20 -4.40
N MET A 66 18.89 -12.06 -4.39
CA MET A 66 18.10 -12.33 -5.60
C MET A 66 17.46 -11.05 -6.17
N PHE A 67 16.94 -10.17 -5.32
CA PHE A 67 16.41 -8.87 -5.77
C PHE A 67 17.52 -7.95 -6.30
N LEU A 68 18.70 -7.95 -5.66
CA LEU A 68 19.86 -7.20 -6.13
C LEU A 68 20.27 -7.60 -7.56
N PHE A 69 20.17 -8.88 -7.88
CA PHE A 69 20.45 -9.42 -9.21
C PHE A 69 19.24 -9.38 -10.18
N GLY A 70 18.13 -8.74 -9.80
CA GLY A 70 16.99 -8.52 -10.70
C GLY A 70 16.06 -9.72 -10.88
N TYR A 71 16.03 -10.65 -9.91
CA TYR A 71 15.19 -11.86 -9.98
C TYR A 71 13.77 -11.71 -9.42
N PHE A 72 13.36 -10.50 -9.01
CA PHE A 72 12.06 -10.27 -8.37
C PHE A 72 10.89 -10.76 -9.24
N LYS A 73 10.84 -10.36 -10.52
CA LYS A 73 9.78 -10.76 -11.46
C LYS A 73 9.70 -12.27 -11.67
N GLN A 74 10.86 -12.93 -11.80
CA GLN A 74 10.96 -14.37 -11.99
C GLN A 74 10.48 -15.12 -10.76
N LEU A 75 10.91 -14.70 -9.56
CA LEU A 75 10.45 -15.25 -8.28
C LEU A 75 8.94 -15.07 -8.09
N TYR A 76 8.43 -13.88 -8.39
CA TYR A 76 7.01 -13.59 -8.27
C TYR A 76 6.16 -14.47 -9.20
N THR A 77 6.65 -14.70 -10.42
CA THR A 77 6.01 -15.60 -11.38
C THR A 77 6.12 -17.06 -10.95
N LEU A 78 7.26 -17.46 -10.41
CA LEU A 78 7.51 -18.82 -9.92
C LEU A 78 6.57 -19.20 -8.77
N PHE A 79 6.28 -18.27 -7.88
CA PHE A 79 5.44 -18.51 -6.71
C PHE A 79 3.95 -18.28 -6.94
N LYS A 80 3.54 -17.99 -8.17
CA LYS A 80 2.13 -17.96 -8.54
C LYS A 80 1.55 -19.37 -8.48
N ASP A 81 0.51 -19.55 -7.65
CA ASP A 81 -0.32 -20.76 -7.69
C ASP A 81 -1.56 -20.56 -8.58
N ASN A 82 -2.15 -21.68 -9.03
CA ASN A 82 -3.37 -21.69 -9.84
C ASN A 82 -4.65 -21.64 -8.98
N SER A 83 -4.52 -21.71 -7.66
CA SER A 83 -5.65 -21.82 -6.73
C SER A 83 -6.20 -20.46 -6.28
N SER A 84 -5.38 -19.42 -6.34
CA SER A 84 -5.71 -18.10 -5.81
C SER A 84 -5.34 -16.96 -6.77
N VAL A 85 -5.97 -15.81 -6.60
CA VAL A 85 -5.57 -14.59 -7.33
C VAL A 85 -4.20 -14.11 -6.90
N LEU A 86 -3.82 -14.34 -5.64
CA LEU A 86 -2.51 -14.03 -5.10
C LEU A 86 -2.12 -15.07 -4.05
N SER A 87 -0.95 -15.68 -4.23
CA SER A 87 -0.43 -16.64 -3.26
C SER A 87 0.22 -15.93 -2.07
N THR A 88 0.23 -16.58 -0.90
CA THR A 88 0.90 -16.07 0.30
C THR A 88 2.39 -15.81 0.03
N ARG A 89 3.04 -16.66 -0.77
CA ARG A 89 4.44 -16.47 -1.20
C ARG A 89 4.64 -15.19 -2.01
N GLN A 90 3.70 -14.81 -2.88
CA GLN A 90 3.77 -13.54 -3.61
C GLN A 90 3.64 -12.33 -2.67
N THR A 91 2.76 -12.40 -1.67
CA THR A 91 2.66 -11.38 -0.62
C THR A 91 3.96 -11.24 0.16
N ILE A 92 4.63 -12.35 0.52
CA ILE A 92 5.93 -12.33 1.21
C ILE A 92 7.00 -11.66 0.36
N LEU A 93 7.04 -11.92 -0.95
CA LEU A 93 7.98 -11.23 -1.85
C LEU A 93 7.78 -9.70 -1.82
N PHE A 94 6.55 -9.21 -1.79
CA PHE A 94 6.30 -7.78 -1.62
C PHE A 94 6.77 -7.26 -0.25
N LYS A 95 6.54 -8.00 0.84
CA LYS A 95 7.04 -7.62 2.17
C LYS A 95 8.57 -7.50 2.18
N LEU A 96 9.27 -8.45 1.57
CA LEU A 96 10.72 -8.46 1.45
C LEU A 96 11.22 -7.31 0.55
N LEU A 97 10.53 -7.04 -0.56
CA LEU A 97 10.89 -5.95 -1.47
C LEU A 97 10.70 -4.59 -0.80
N ASP A 98 9.58 -4.37 -0.14
CA ASP A 98 9.28 -3.16 0.64
C ASP A 98 10.35 -2.93 1.71
N SER A 99 10.65 -3.95 2.51
CA SER A 99 11.71 -3.92 3.53
C SER A 99 13.07 -3.56 2.92
N LYS A 100 13.45 -4.19 1.79
CA LYS A 100 14.70 -3.90 1.10
C LYS A 100 14.77 -2.47 0.59
N ILE A 101 13.71 -1.95 -0.05
CA ILE A 101 13.65 -0.57 -0.53
C ILE A 101 13.82 0.40 0.64
N HIS A 102 13.14 0.14 1.76
CA HIS A 102 13.22 0.98 2.95
C HIS A 102 14.65 1.13 3.51
N THR A 103 15.52 0.14 3.30
CA THR A 103 16.94 0.24 3.72
C THR A 103 17.73 1.35 3.01
N TYR A 104 17.28 1.80 1.84
CA TYR A 104 17.94 2.84 1.05
C TYR A 104 17.58 4.26 1.51
N LYS A 105 16.55 4.42 2.36
CA LYS A 105 16.11 5.72 2.89
C LYS A 105 15.87 6.73 1.76
N ASP A 106 16.63 7.81 1.73
CA ASP A 106 16.48 8.92 0.77
C ASP A 106 17.22 8.69 -0.57
N THR A 107 17.69 7.47 -0.84
CA THR A 107 18.41 7.14 -2.08
C THR A 107 17.63 6.16 -2.94
N LEU A 108 17.56 6.43 -4.24
CA LEU A 108 16.88 5.53 -5.16
C LEU A 108 17.63 4.17 -5.23
N PRO A 109 16.96 3.03 -5.00
CA PRO A 109 17.62 1.73 -5.02
C PRO A 109 18.15 1.38 -6.42
N THR A 110 19.46 1.10 -6.51
CA THR A 110 20.13 0.83 -7.80
C THR A 110 19.70 -0.49 -8.45
N PHE A 111 19.12 -1.40 -7.68
CA PHE A 111 18.68 -2.71 -8.16
C PHE A 111 17.33 -2.65 -8.90
N ILE A 112 16.54 -1.58 -8.71
CA ILE A 112 15.24 -1.42 -9.35
C ILE A 112 15.45 -0.75 -10.70
N ASN A 113 15.34 -1.53 -11.77
CA ASN A 113 15.45 -1.02 -13.13
C ASN A 113 14.07 -0.71 -13.72
N HIS A 114 14.04 -0.16 -14.94
CA HIS A 114 12.80 0.23 -15.60
C HIS A 114 11.81 -0.94 -15.80
N ARG A 115 12.29 -2.16 -16.07
CA ARG A 115 11.43 -3.34 -16.24
C ARG A 115 10.80 -3.78 -14.92
N ASP A 116 11.50 -3.59 -13.81
CA ASP A 116 10.95 -3.85 -12.48
C ASP A 116 9.84 -2.84 -12.15
N LEU A 117 10.05 -1.56 -12.48
CA LEU A 117 9.01 -0.53 -12.32
C LEU A 117 7.78 -0.82 -13.16
N GLU A 118 7.94 -1.17 -14.43
CA GLU A 118 6.84 -1.58 -15.31
C GLU A 118 6.08 -2.77 -14.71
N PHE A 119 6.82 -3.79 -14.26
CA PHE A 119 6.22 -4.98 -13.65
C PHE A 119 5.44 -4.65 -12.36
N LEU A 120 5.98 -3.80 -11.49
CA LEU A 120 5.28 -3.35 -10.28
C LEU A 120 4.00 -2.58 -10.61
N CYS A 121 4.02 -1.75 -11.67
CA CYS A 121 2.83 -1.06 -12.18
C CYS A 121 1.78 -2.06 -12.70
N GLU A 122 2.20 -3.06 -13.50
CA GLU A 122 1.29 -4.13 -13.97
C GLU A 122 0.67 -4.90 -12.80
N GLN A 123 1.45 -5.23 -11.77
CA GLN A 123 0.93 -5.90 -10.58
C GLN A 123 -0.02 -5.01 -9.78
N PHE A 124 0.28 -3.71 -9.67
CA PHE A 124 -0.63 -2.74 -9.04
C PHE A 124 -1.96 -2.69 -9.77
N GLU A 125 -1.98 -2.60 -11.11
CA GLU A 125 -3.22 -2.58 -11.88
C GLU A 125 -4.08 -3.84 -11.63
N LEU A 126 -3.44 -5.02 -11.67
CA LEU A 126 -4.11 -6.29 -11.45
C LEU A 126 -4.71 -6.37 -10.05
N ILE A 127 -3.91 -6.06 -9.03
CA ILE A 127 -4.28 -6.20 -7.62
C ILE A 127 -5.29 -5.12 -7.24
N ALA A 128 -5.17 -3.88 -7.73
CA ALA A 128 -6.14 -2.81 -7.49
C ALA A 128 -7.55 -3.19 -7.98
N LYS A 129 -7.66 -3.78 -9.17
CA LYS A 129 -8.93 -4.30 -9.71
C LYS A 129 -9.50 -5.42 -8.83
N GLU A 130 -8.64 -6.31 -8.34
CA GLU A 130 -9.06 -7.36 -7.40
C GLU A 130 -9.48 -6.77 -6.04
N THR A 131 -8.79 -5.76 -5.53
CA THR A 131 -9.14 -5.07 -4.29
C THR A 131 -10.54 -4.49 -4.37
N VAL A 132 -10.90 -3.81 -5.47
CA VAL A 132 -12.26 -3.30 -5.67
C VAL A 132 -13.29 -4.44 -5.68
N ARG A 133 -13.01 -5.55 -6.38
CA ARG A 133 -13.88 -6.73 -6.40
C ARG A 133 -14.10 -7.31 -5.00
N VAL A 134 -13.02 -7.48 -4.24
CA VAL A 134 -13.07 -7.97 -2.84
C VAL A 134 -13.88 -7.03 -1.97
N ILE A 135 -13.65 -5.71 -2.05
CA ILE A 135 -14.42 -4.70 -1.30
C ILE A 135 -15.92 -4.79 -1.63
N LEU A 136 -16.29 -4.99 -2.90
CA LEU A 136 -17.68 -5.12 -3.30
C LEU A 136 -18.32 -6.44 -2.81
N ASN A 137 -17.59 -7.55 -2.85
CA ASN A 137 -18.06 -8.84 -2.34
C ASN A 137 -18.31 -8.78 -0.82
N VAL A 138 -17.41 -8.14 -0.08
CA VAL A 138 -17.57 -7.93 1.38
C VAL A 138 -18.83 -7.14 1.71
N LYS A 139 -19.29 -6.24 0.83
CA LYS A 139 -20.55 -5.49 1.03
C LYS A 139 -21.80 -6.28 0.68
N GLY A 140 -21.69 -7.25 -0.24
CA GLY A 140 -22.82 -7.99 -0.79
C GLY A 140 -23.13 -9.30 -0.06
N SER A 141 -22.15 -9.87 0.65
CA SER A 141 -22.26 -11.20 1.27
C SER A 141 -22.38 -11.12 2.80
N SER A 142 -23.16 -12.02 3.39
CA SER A 142 -23.04 -12.38 4.82
C SER A 142 -21.62 -12.89 5.06
N SER A 143 -20.97 -12.49 6.16
CA SER A 143 -19.54 -12.67 6.46
C SER A 143 -19.00 -14.12 6.43
N GLU A 144 -19.84 -15.13 6.23
CA GLU A 144 -19.52 -16.56 6.31
C GLU A 144 -18.94 -17.17 5.02
N ASP A 145 -19.14 -16.55 3.84
CA ASP A 145 -18.69 -17.08 2.54
C ASP A 145 -17.34 -16.52 2.04
N LEU A 146 -16.73 -15.60 2.78
CA LEU A 146 -15.47 -14.97 2.37
C LEU A 146 -14.29 -15.89 2.70
N GLN A 147 -13.49 -16.22 1.68
CA GLN A 147 -12.17 -16.83 1.90
C GLN A 147 -11.25 -15.81 2.57
N VAL A 148 -11.22 -15.83 3.90
CA VAL A 148 -10.48 -14.87 4.76
C VAL A 148 -9.01 -14.74 4.32
N GLU A 149 -8.37 -15.84 3.93
CA GLU A 149 -6.98 -15.85 3.45
C GLU A 149 -6.80 -15.08 2.14
N GLN A 150 -7.68 -15.26 1.14
CA GLN A 150 -7.60 -14.55 -0.13
C GLN A 150 -7.82 -13.04 0.06
N VAL A 151 -8.78 -12.67 0.91
CA VAL A 151 -9.05 -11.27 1.26
C VAL A 151 -7.82 -10.65 1.92
N SER A 152 -7.20 -11.36 2.87
CA SER A 152 -5.99 -10.92 3.57
C SER A 152 -4.80 -10.73 2.63
N ASN A 153 -4.57 -11.67 1.71
CA ASN A 153 -3.46 -11.59 0.74
C ASN A 153 -3.63 -10.41 -0.22
N VAL A 154 -4.81 -10.24 -0.82
CA VAL A 154 -5.09 -9.11 -1.73
C VAL A 154 -4.92 -7.78 -1.01
N TYR A 155 -5.45 -7.69 0.21
CA TYR A 155 -5.34 -6.49 1.03
C TYR A 155 -3.90 -6.15 1.41
N THR A 156 -3.13 -7.13 1.88
CA THR A 156 -1.72 -6.94 2.23
C THR A 156 -0.91 -6.50 1.03
N ALA A 157 -1.14 -7.12 -0.13
CA ALA A 157 -0.39 -6.79 -1.34
C ALA A 157 -0.72 -5.42 -1.90
N ILE A 158 -1.99 -4.98 -1.89
CA ILE A 158 -2.32 -3.63 -2.38
C ILE A 158 -1.69 -2.55 -1.49
N ILE A 159 -1.65 -2.75 -0.18
CA ILE A 159 -0.97 -1.83 0.74
C ILE A 159 0.53 -1.77 0.44
N LEU A 160 1.20 -2.92 0.36
CA LEU A 160 2.64 -2.97 0.08
C LEU A 160 2.97 -2.35 -1.27
N LEU A 161 2.15 -2.59 -2.29
CA LEU A 161 2.35 -1.97 -3.61
C LEU A 161 2.17 -0.46 -3.57
N PHE A 162 1.15 0.06 -2.87
CA PHE A 162 1.05 1.49 -2.66
C PHE A 162 2.28 2.04 -1.93
N GLN A 163 2.74 1.39 -0.86
CA GLN A 163 3.91 1.82 -0.09
C GLN A 163 5.17 1.88 -0.95
N ILE A 164 5.47 0.78 -1.65
CA ILE A 164 6.61 0.66 -2.58
C ILE A 164 6.56 1.76 -3.65
N LEU A 165 5.42 1.92 -4.32
CA LEU A 165 5.30 2.86 -5.43
C LEU A 165 5.31 4.32 -4.94
N ASN A 166 4.70 4.62 -3.78
CA ASN A 166 4.75 5.93 -3.15
C ASN A 166 6.19 6.29 -2.78
N GLU A 167 6.94 5.36 -2.20
CA GLU A 167 8.36 5.57 -1.86
C GLU A 167 9.18 5.86 -3.12
N LEU A 168 9.02 5.05 -4.17
CA LEU A 168 9.73 5.23 -5.43
C LEU A 168 9.34 6.53 -6.17
N LEU A 169 8.09 7.00 -6.02
CA LEU A 169 7.67 8.31 -6.52
C LEU A 169 8.37 9.45 -5.76
N ILE A 170 8.50 9.34 -4.43
CA ILE A 170 9.21 10.31 -3.59
C ILE A 170 10.71 10.34 -3.96
N LEU A 171 11.29 9.18 -4.24
CA LEU A 171 12.68 9.03 -4.70
C LEU A 171 12.88 9.41 -6.19
N GLU A 172 11.85 9.96 -6.83
CA GLU A 172 11.86 10.43 -8.23
C GLU A 172 12.32 9.37 -9.23
N ALA A 173 11.89 8.11 -9.04
CA ALA A 173 12.22 7.00 -9.93
C ALA A 173 11.85 7.33 -11.39
N LYS A 174 12.87 7.43 -12.24
CA LYS A 174 12.70 7.89 -13.63
C LYS A 174 11.76 6.95 -14.41
N GLY A 175 10.75 7.53 -15.04
CA GLY A 175 9.77 6.78 -15.85
C GLY A 175 8.57 6.25 -15.06
N LEU A 176 8.65 6.19 -13.72
CA LEU A 176 7.60 5.61 -12.89
C LEU A 176 6.27 6.35 -13.05
N LYS A 177 6.30 7.68 -13.00
CA LYS A 177 5.11 8.52 -13.15
C LYS A 177 4.41 8.27 -14.50
N GLN A 178 5.18 8.09 -15.57
CA GLN A 178 4.66 7.75 -16.90
C GLN A 178 4.06 6.34 -16.94
N SER A 179 4.74 5.34 -16.35
CA SER A 179 4.23 3.97 -16.25
C SER A 179 2.92 3.90 -15.44
N LEU A 180 2.84 4.63 -14.34
CA LEU A 180 1.63 4.73 -13.52
C LEU A 180 0.48 5.45 -14.25
N ALA A 181 0.78 6.50 -15.02
CA ALA A 181 -0.23 7.13 -15.87
C ALA A 181 -0.74 6.18 -16.97
N HIS A 182 0.12 5.32 -17.53
CA HIS A 182 -0.28 4.36 -18.56
C HIS A 182 -1.33 3.35 -18.08
N ILE A 183 -1.24 2.93 -16.82
CA ILE A 183 -2.21 2.02 -16.19
C ILE A 183 -3.45 2.74 -15.61
N ASN A 184 -3.59 4.05 -15.83
CA ASN A 184 -4.63 4.90 -15.24
C ASN A 184 -4.67 4.79 -13.70
N VAL A 185 -3.50 4.88 -13.04
CA VAL A 185 -3.39 4.72 -11.58
C VAL A 185 -4.35 5.64 -10.82
N ILE A 186 -4.62 6.84 -11.33
CA ILE A 186 -5.50 7.82 -10.68
C ILE A 186 -6.93 7.28 -10.59
N SER A 187 -7.48 6.81 -11.71
CA SER A 187 -8.81 6.21 -11.75
C SER A 187 -8.92 5.01 -10.79
N LEU A 188 -7.94 4.09 -10.85
CA LEU A 188 -7.90 2.92 -9.95
C LEU A 188 -7.84 3.31 -8.47
N THR A 189 -7.04 4.34 -8.15
CA THR A 189 -6.87 4.81 -6.77
C THR A 189 -8.13 5.50 -6.25
N LEU A 190 -8.79 6.30 -7.09
CA LEU A 190 -10.06 6.94 -6.75
C LEU A 190 -11.18 5.92 -6.58
N ASP A 191 -11.24 4.88 -7.41
CA ASP A 191 -12.21 3.78 -7.29
C ASP A 191 -12.06 3.05 -5.95
N ILE A 192 -10.82 2.69 -5.57
CA ILE A 192 -10.55 2.09 -4.25
C ILE A 192 -10.99 3.04 -3.14
N LEU A 193 -10.54 4.30 -3.16
CA LEU A 193 -10.86 5.29 -2.12
C LEU A 193 -12.38 5.51 -1.98
N GLY A 194 -13.09 5.64 -3.10
CA GLY A 194 -14.53 5.80 -3.15
C GLY A 194 -15.28 4.59 -2.61
N HIS A 195 -14.82 3.38 -2.90
CA HIS A 195 -15.43 2.17 -2.36
C HIS A 195 -15.16 1.97 -0.86
N LEU A 196 -14.01 2.41 -0.34
CA LEU A 196 -13.70 2.39 1.09
C LEU A 196 -14.64 3.28 1.91
N ARG A 197 -15.26 4.31 1.31
CA ARG A 197 -16.28 5.15 1.98
C ARG A 197 -17.46 4.36 2.54
N THR A 198 -17.81 3.27 1.88
CA THR A 198 -19.07 2.54 2.13
C THR A 198 -18.89 1.28 2.97
N ILE A 199 -17.67 1.00 3.46
CA ILE A 199 -17.42 -0.13 4.35
C ILE A 199 -17.54 0.36 5.79
N ASN A 200 -18.58 -0.09 6.49
CA ASN A 200 -18.62 -0.03 7.95
C ASN A 200 -17.86 -1.25 8.47
N LEU A 201 -16.59 -1.08 8.81
CA LEU A 201 -15.81 -2.14 9.45
C LEU A 201 -16.32 -2.33 10.88
N PRO A 202 -16.48 -3.58 11.37
CA PRO A 202 -16.69 -3.82 12.78
C PRO A 202 -15.52 -3.20 13.57
N PRO A 203 -15.76 -2.62 14.77
CA PRO A 203 -14.67 -2.16 15.61
C PRO A 203 -13.70 -3.32 15.86
N ALA A 204 -12.40 -3.04 15.79
CA ALA A 204 -11.34 -4.03 15.97
C ALA A 204 -11.59 -4.83 17.25
N GLN A 205 -11.84 -6.14 17.12
CA GLN A 205 -11.91 -7.07 18.25
C GLN A 205 -10.52 -7.69 18.42
N ALA A 206 -10.02 -7.72 19.66
CA ALA A 206 -8.64 -8.05 20.00
C ALA A 206 -8.14 -9.44 19.56
N ASP A 207 -9.05 -10.36 19.18
CA ASP A 207 -8.73 -11.78 18.93
C ASP A 207 -8.91 -12.22 17.46
N HIS A 208 -9.26 -11.31 16.54
CA HIS A 208 -9.33 -11.61 15.11
C HIS A 208 -8.29 -10.78 14.34
N PRO A 209 -7.60 -11.35 13.32
CA PRO A 209 -6.77 -10.55 12.43
C PRO A 209 -7.61 -9.40 11.91
N GLU A 210 -7.10 -8.17 11.98
CA GLU A 210 -7.84 -6.97 11.57
C GLU A 210 -8.40 -7.17 10.16
N LEU A 211 -9.66 -7.58 10.06
CA LEU A 211 -10.45 -7.48 8.84
C LEU A 211 -10.68 -5.99 8.66
N GLY A 212 -9.69 -5.29 8.12
CA GLY A 212 -9.73 -3.85 8.11
C GLY A 212 -8.86 -3.31 7.01
N PHE A 213 -9.43 -2.42 6.20
CA PHE A 213 -8.71 -1.64 5.20
C PHE A 213 -7.97 -0.44 5.81
N ASN A 214 -7.41 -0.65 7.00
CA ASN A 214 -6.70 0.35 7.78
C ASN A 214 -5.50 0.88 6.98
N PHE A 215 -5.20 2.18 7.05
CA PHE A 215 -4.12 2.80 6.27
C PHE A 215 -4.28 2.78 4.74
N LEU A 216 -5.18 1.99 4.14
CA LEU A 216 -5.35 1.99 2.69
C LEU A 216 -5.82 3.34 2.16
N LYS A 217 -6.74 4.02 2.87
CA LYS A 217 -7.13 5.41 2.54
C LYS A 217 -5.93 6.35 2.52
N ARG A 218 -5.06 6.25 3.53
CA ARG A 218 -3.83 7.05 3.63
C ARG A 218 -2.95 6.80 2.42
N GLU A 219 -2.75 5.55 2.05
CA GLU A 219 -1.92 5.19 0.90
C GLU A 219 -2.49 5.68 -0.44
N CYS A 220 -3.82 5.61 -0.64
CA CYS A 220 -4.48 6.19 -1.80
C CYS A 220 -4.25 7.71 -1.90
N VAL A 221 -4.43 8.43 -0.79
CA VAL A 221 -4.22 9.89 -0.72
C VAL A 221 -2.77 10.26 -0.99
N ARG A 222 -1.81 9.48 -0.47
CA ARG A 222 -0.37 9.65 -0.75
C ARG A 222 -0.07 9.50 -2.24
N MET A 223 -0.60 8.47 -2.88
CA MET A 223 -0.41 8.23 -4.33
C MET A 223 -0.97 9.37 -5.16
N ILE A 224 -2.19 9.82 -4.87
CA ILE A 224 -2.80 10.96 -5.57
C ILE A 224 -1.95 12.23 -5.40
N GLY A 225 -1.52 12.52 -4.17
CA GLY A 225 -0.68 13.68 -3.89
C GLY A 225 0.66 13.65 -4.61
N ALA A 226 1.33 12.49 -4.63
CA ALA A 226 2.61 12.31 -5.31
C ALA A 226 2.46 12.44 -6.84
N MET A 227 1.43 11.82 -7.43
CA MET A 227 1.15 11.91 -8.86
C MET A 227 0.81 13.34 -9.31
N CYS A 228 0.09 14.12 -8.50
CA CYS A 228 -0.22 15.53 -8.82
C CYS A 228 0.97 16.49 -8.70
N HIS A 229 2.08 16.09 -8.07
CA HIS A 229 3.21 16.99 -7.87
C HIS A 229 3.77 17.48 -9.20
N GLU A 230 3.62 18.79 -9.46
CA GLU A 230 4.11 19.50 -10.64
C GLU A 230 3.63 18.92 -11.98
N ASP A 231 2.42 18.37 -12.02
CA ASP A 231 1.84 17.82 -13.25
C ASP A 231 0.38 18.27 -13.44
N LYS A 232 0.20 19.34 -14.22
CA LYS A 232 -1.12 19.92 -14.49
C LYS A 232 -2.08 18.94 -15.15
N LYS A 233 -1.58 18.03 -16.00
CA LYS A 233 -2.44 17.06 -16.68
C LYS A 233 -3.10 16.12 -15.68
N ILE A 234 -2.32 15.61 -14.71
CA ILE A 234 -2.84 14.74 -13.66
C ILE A 234 -3.74 15.52 -12.68
N GLN A 235 -3.40 16.77 -12.37
CA GLN A 235 -4.26 17.64 -11.56
C GLN A 235 -5.63 17.84 -12.21
N ASP A 236 -5.68 18.06 -13.53
CA ASP A 236 -6.92 18.21 -14.29
C ASP A 236 -7.69 16.88 -14.35
N GLU A 237 -7.02 15.75 -14.55
CA GLU A 237 -7.62 14.41 -14.52
C GLU A 237 -8.31 14.12 -13.18
N ILE A 238 -7.69 14.47 -12.04
CA ILE A 238 -8.30 14.34 -10.72
C ILE A 238 -9.59 15.14 -10.61
N ARG A 239 -9.64 16.36 -11.14
CA ARG A 239 -10.86 17.19 -11.15
C ARG A 239 -11.94 16.55 -12.02
N GLU A 240 -11.58 16.13 -13.23
CA GLU A 240 -12.51 15.56 -14.21
C GLU A 240 -13.13 14.23 -13.73
N LEU A 241 -12.38 13.45 -12.96
CA LEU A 241 -12.87 12.21 -12.33
C LEU A 241 -13.64 12.45 -11.02
N GLY A 242 -13.85 13.71 -10.60
CA GLY A 242 -14.54 14.02 -9.35
C GLY A 242 -13.73 13.66 -8.09
N GLY A 243 -12.40 13.58 -8.21
CA GLY A 243 -11.50 13.21 -7.12
C GLY A 243 -11.32 14.29 -6.05
N ILE A 244 -11.52 15.58 -6.37
CA ILE A 244 -11.36 16.68 -5.38
C ILE A 244 -12.28 16.50 -4.16
N PRO A 245 -13.61 16.29 -4.31
CA PRO A 245 -14.48 15.97 -3.19
C PRO A 245 -14.03 14.75 -2.38
N LEU A 246 -13.54 13.69 -3.05
CA LEU A 246 -13.07 12.47 -2.36
C LEU A 246 -11.85 12.75 -1.47
N ILE A 247 -10.95 13.65 -1.88
CA ILE A 247 -9.82 14.08 -1.04
C ILE A 247 -10.30 14.94 0.13
N LEU A 248 -11.25 15.85 -0.10
CA LEU A 248 -11.82 16.70 0.96
C LEU A 248 -12.53 15.86 2.04
N GLU A 249 -13.14 14.73 1.68
CA GLU A 249 -13.75 13.81 2.66
C GLU A 249 -12.73 13.23 3.66
N GLN A 250 -11.44 13.21 3.33
CA GLN A 250 -10.38 12.65 4.20
C GLN A 250 -9.95 13.60 5.33
N PHE A 251 -10.59 14.78 5.44
CA PHE A 251 -10.38 15.71 6.56
C PHE A 251 -11.26 15.42 7.79
N LYS A 252 -12.16 14.44 7.69
CA LYS A 252 -12.92 13.93 8.84
C LYS A 252 -11.97 13.26 9.84
N ILE A 253 -12.30 13.32 11.12
CA ILE A 253 -11.53 12.63 12.17
C ILE A 253 -11.61 11.13 11.90
N ASP A 254 -10.45 10.49 11.83
CA ASP A 254 -10.28 9.06 11.63
C ASP A 254 -9.20 8.55 12.59
N ASP A 255 -9.63 8.03 13.75
CA ASP A 255 -8.72 7.55 14.80
C ASP A 255 -7.85 6.37 14.34
N SER A 256 -8.28 5.62 13.31
CA SER A 256 -7.50 4.55 12.71
C SER A 256 -6.37 5.07 11.80
N ASN A 257 -6.44 6.34 11.38
CA ASN A 257 -5.45 6.97 10.51
C ASN A 257 -5.02 8.37 11.02
N PRO A 258 -4.26 8.47 12.13
CA PRO A 258 -3.94 9.75 12.78
C PRO A 258 -3.27 10.81 11.89
N TYR A 259 -2.59 10.39 10.80
CA TYR A 259 -1.90 11.29 9.86
C TYR A 259 -2.64 11.51 8.53
N LEU A 260 -3.85 10.95 8.36
CA LEU A 260 -4.57 11.03 7.09
C LEU A 260 -4.83 12.47 6.65
N ARG A 261 -5.11 13.36 7.61
CA ARG A 261 -5.41 14.76 7.34
C ARG A 261 -4.20 15.52 6.82
N GLU A 262 -3.01 15.23 7.32
CA GLU A 262 -1.74 15.80 6.88
C GLU A 262 -1.44 15.39 5.44
N TYR A 263 -1.62 14.10 5.12
CA TYR A 263 -1.48 13.61 3.75
C TYR A 263 -2.54 14.21 2.82
N ALA A 264 -3.79 14.34 3.27
CA ALA A 264 -4.85 15.00 2.51
C ALA A 264 -4.53 16.48 2.25
N THR A 265 -3.93 17.16 3.23
CA THR A 265 -3.45 18.55 3.09
C THR A 265 -2.36 18.65 2.01
N LEU A 266 -1.38 17.76 2.04
CA LEU A 266 -0.32 17.72 1.02
C LEU A 266 -0.87 17.40 -0.37
N ALA A 267 -1.76 16.40 -0.47
CA ALA A 267 -2.40 16.03 -1.71
C ALA A 267 -3.21 17.18 -2.29
N LEU A 268 -4.04 17.85 -1.47
CA LEU A 268 -4.83 19.00 -1.87
C LEU A 268 -3.94 20.16 -2.34
N ARG A 269 -2.85 20.45 -1.64
CA ARG A 269 -1.85 21.43 -2.10
C ARG A 269 -1.33 21.07 -3.49
N ASN A 270 -0.94 19.83 -3.72
CA ASN A 270 -0.38 19.40 -5.01
C ASN A 270 -1.44 19.39 -6.13
N ILE A 271 -2.70 19.06 -5.83
CA ILE A 271 -3.82 19.14 -6.78
C ILE A 271 -4.09 20.60 -7.21
N MET A 272 -3.93 21.55 -6.29
CA MET A 272 -4.31 22.96 -6.49
C MET A 272 -3.16 23.84 -6.99
N LYS A 273 -1.90 23.42 -6.80
CA LYS A 273 -0.70 24.21 -7.12
C LYS A 273 -0.71 24.60 -8.59
N ASP A 274 -0.74 25.91 -8.84
CA ASP A 274 -0.73 26.54 -10.17
C ASP A 274 -1.88 26.10 -11.11
N ASN A 275 -2.99 25.62 -10.54
CA ASN A 275 -4.18 25.17 -11.27
C ASN A 275 -5.42 25.94 -10.80
N ILE A 276 -5.78 27.01 -11.53
CA ILE A 276 -6.88 27.90 -11.18
C ILE A 276 -8.21 27.16 -11.29
N GLU A 277 -8.35 26.33 -12.31
CA GLU A 277 -9.54 25.55 -12.60
C GLU A 277 -9.86 24.57 -11.45
N ASN A 278 -8.85 23.98 -10.82
CA ASN A 278 -9.02 23.19 -9.60
C ASN A 278 -9.36 24.05 -8.39
N GLN A 279 -8.75 25.24 -8.25
CA GLN A 279 -9.03 26.15 -7.14
C GLN A 279 -10.47 26.68 -7.18
N GLU A 280 -11.04 26.91 -8.37
CA GLU A 280 -12.44 27.31 -8.53
C GLU A 280 -13.41 26.27 -7.96
N VAL A 281 -13.12 24.97 -8.09
CA VAL A 281 -13.94 23.90 -7.49
C VAL A 281 -14.09 24.10 -5.98
N ILE A 282 -13.04 24.55 -5.28
CA ILE A 282 -13.12 24.85 -3.85
C ILE A 282 -13.87 26.16 -3.59
N ARG A 283 -13.67 27.19 -4.43
CA ARG A 283 -14.34 28.50 -4.29
C ARG A 283 -15.85 28.41 -4.46
N GLU A 284 -16.32 27.46 -5.26
CA GLU A 284 -17.73 27.18 -5.50
C GLU A 284 -18.38 26.35 -4.38
N LEU A 285 -17.61 25.84 -3.40
CA LEU A 285 -18.18 25.10 -2.27
C LEU A 285 -18.90 26.04 -1.31
N GLU A 286 -20.20 25.77 -1.11
CA GLU A 286 -21.03 26.49 -0.15
C GLU A 286 -21.35 25.63 1.07
N PRO A 287 -21.23 26.16 2.30
CA PRO A 287 -21.71 25.47 3.50
C PRO A 287 -23.21 25.14 3.39
N GLN A 288 -23.56 23.86 3.47
CA GLN A 288 -24.96 23.39 3.35
C GLN A 288 -25.61 23.14 4.71
N GLU A 289 -24.97 22.35 5.56
CA GLU A 289 -25.50 21.96 6.86
C GLU A 289 -24.39 21.67 7.87
N VAL A 290 -24.78 21.55 9.14
CA VAL A 290 -23.93 21.07 10.23
C VAL A 290 -24.44 19.72 10.70
N LEU A 291 -23.53 18.80 10.97
CA LEU A 291 -23.87 17.46 11.46
C LEU A 291 -23.77 17.43 12.98
N GLN A 292 -24.84 16.95 13.63
CA GLN A 292 -24.79 16.57 15.04
C GLN A 292 -24.11 15.20 15.13
N THR A 293 -22.95 15.13 15.79
CA THR A 293 -22.21 13.87 15.99
C THR A 293 -22.40 13.33 17.41
N ASP A 294 -22.07 12.07 17.64
CA ASP A 294 -22.14 11.46 18.97
C ASP A 294 -21.21 12.13 19.98
N GLU A 295 -20.06 12.63 19.53
CA GLU A 295 -19.13 13.39 20.35
C GLU A 295 -19.75 14.72 20.80
N LEU A 296 -20.41 15.44 19.88
CA LEU A 296 -21.13 16.67 20.17
C LEU A 296 -22.29 16.42 21.14
N ASN A 297 -23.02 15.31 20.97
CA ASN A 297 -24.07 14.87 21.89
C ASN A 297 -23.50 14.62 23.31
N ARG A 298 -22.39 13.88 23.42
CA ARG A 298 -21.73 13.60 24.71
C ARG A 298 -21.23 14.87 25.40
N MET A 299 -20.83 15.87 24.63
CA MET A 299 -20.42 17.18 25.13
C MET A 299 -21.61 18.10 25.47
N GLY A 300 -22.85 17.70 25.17
CA GLY A 300 -24.05 18.49 25.44
C GLY A 300 -24.08 19.79 24.62
N ILE A 301 -23.59 19.74 23.39
CA ILE A 301 -23.52 20.88 22.48
C ILE A 301 -24.14 20.56 21.11
N THR A 302 -24.72 21.58 20.49
CA THR A 302 -25.38 21.52 19.19
C THR A 302 -24.77 22.57 18.26
N PRO A 303 -24.24 22.18 17.08
CA PRO A 303 -23.77 23.12 16.09
C PRO A 303 -24.96 23.71 15.31
N GLU A 304 -24.81 24.94 14.85
CA GLU A 304 -25.78 25.66 14.04
C GLU A 304 -25.02 26.38 12.91
N LEU A 305 -25.48 26.20 11.68
CA LEU A 305 -24.97 26.97 10.54
C LEU A 305 -25.67 28.34 10.49
N LEU A 306 -24.87 29.40 10.54
CA LEU A 306 -25.36 30.77 10.42
C LEU A 306 -25.54 31.17 8.95
N LYS A 307 -26.36 32.19 8.70
CA LYS A 307 -26.62 32.73 7.34
C LYS A 307 -25.37 33.27 6.63
N ASP A 308 -24.30 33.56 7.37
CA ASP A 308 -23.01 34.01 6.82
C ASP A 308 -22.03 32.84 6.57
N GLY A 309 -22.51 31.59 6.66
CA GLY A 309 -21.72 30.37 6.45
C GLY A 309 -20.86 29.95 7.64
N LYS A 310 -20.86 30.71 8.74
CA LYS A 310 -20.10 30.37 9.95
C LYS A 310 -20.84 29.36 10.83
N ILE A 311 -20.07 28.57 11.57
CA ILE A 311 -20.61 27.59 12.52
C ILE A 311 -20.65 28.23 13.92
N ARG A 312 -21.80 28.16 14.59
CA ARG A 312 -22.00 28.50 16.00
C ARG A 312 -22.27 27.23 16.79
N ILE A 313 -21.73 27.14 18.01
CA ILE A 313 -22.02 26.04 18.94
C ILE A 313 -22.89 26.58 20.07
N LYS A 314 -23.96 25.86 20.41
CA LYS A 314 -24.86 26.15 21.55
C LYS A 314 -24.86 24.97 22.52
N LYS A 315 -25.15 25.22 23.79
CA LYS A 315 -25.45 24.16 24.74
C LYS A 315 -26.80 23.53 24.35
N THR A 316 -26.87 22.21 24.31
CA THR A 316 -28.11 21.49 24.03
C THR A 316 -29.09 21.75 25.18
N GLU A 317 -30.24 22.35 24.88
CA GLU A 317 -31.32 22.52 25.86
C GLU A 317 -31.90 21.14 26.17
N LEU A 318 -31.95 20.78 27.46
CA LEU A 318 -32.43 19.49 27.98
C LEU A 318 -33.93 19.33 27.80
#